data_AF-E9E520-F1
#
_entry.id   AF-E9E520-F1
#
_cell.length_a   1.000
_cell.length_b   1.000
_cell.length_c   1.000
_cell.angle_alpha   90.00
_cell.angle_beta   90.00
_cell.angle_gamma   90.00
#
_symmetry.space_group_name_H-M   'P 1'
#
loop_
_entity.id
_entity.type
_entity.pdbx_description
1 polymer ?
#
loop_
_entity_poly.entity_id
_entity_poly.type
_entity_poly.pdbx_seq_one_letter_code
_entity_poly.pdbx_strand_id
1 'polypeptide(L)'
;MHDTVDENWREVEIFKFGAASRQSFLLLYKRTRTTMKHVLFISTTLTTVSLVSAQTPNPACAPNGAHIQTGSVTCHCNADQSVTCDAFSICGVGNTNANVDLVSTYTATVQCRNHGGQIVDVKSQPITKTVPVHNLRTKNGCLTVPSESTTAPSSSDFTNQATCPNNNWTKELLGGTVADHFTFNLVSAGFDCPYISFSQDCSS
;
A
#
# COMPACT_ATOMS: atom_id res chain seq x y z
N MET A 1 26.77 -49.89 36.76
CA MET A 1 26.26 -49.43 38.07
C MET A 1 25.19 -48.40 37.76
N HIS A 2 23.93 -48.79 37.98
CA HIS A 2 22.66 -48.05 37.85
C HIS A 2 22.29 -47.54 36.45
N ASP A 3 21.37 -48.17 35.70
CA ASP A 3 19.94 -48.53 35.89
C ASP A 3 18.97 -47.44 35.39
N THR A 4 18.28 -47.82 34.31
CA THR A 4 17.03 -47.33 33.72
C THR A 4 15.82 -47.50 34.64
N VAL A 5 14.83 -46.59 34.59
CA VAL A 5 13.40 -46.95 34.72
C VAL A 5 12.50 -46.01 33.93
N ASP A 6 11.59 -46.64 33.18
CA ASP A 6 10.51 -46.18 32.32
C ASP A 6 9.25 -45.63 33.05
N GLU A 7 8.53 -44.78 32.31
CA GLU A 7 7.11 -44.80 31.95
C GLU A 7 6.02 -45.33 32.91
N ASN A 8 4.82 -44.71 32.74
CA ASN A 8 3.47 -45.27 32.93
C ASN A 8 2.72 -44.90 34.22
N TRP A 9 1.66 -44.10 34.10
CA TRP A 9 0.48 -44.21 34.96
C TRP A 9 -0.81 -44.05 34.17
N ARG A 10 -1.70 -45.02 34.41
CA ARG A 10 -2.97 -45.33 33.76
C ARG A 10 -4.13 -44.48 34.27
N GLU A 11 -5.18 -44.55 33.46
CA GLU A 11 -6.59 -44.26 33.69
C GLU A 11 -7.16 -44.67 35.06
N VAL A 12 -8.17 -43.93 35.52
CA VAL A 12 -9.19 -44.43 36.44
C VAL A 12 -10.58 -44.10 35.89
N GLU A 13 -11.37 -45.15 35.72
CA GLU A 13 -12.77 -45.16 35.30
C GLU A 13 -13.76 -44.77 36.42
N ILE A 14 -14.82 -44.07 36.00
CA ILE A 14 -16.26 -44.29 36.26
C ILE A 14 -16.78 -44.37 37.71
N PHE A 15 -17.70 -43.45 38.06
CA PHE A 15 -18.85 -43.73 38.95
C PHE A 15 -20.17 -43.25 38.28
N LYS A 16 -21.20 -44.11 38.33
CA LYS A 16 -22.53 -43.94 37.72
C LYS A 16 -23.63 -43.65 38.76
N PHE A 17 -24.77 -43.13 38.25
CA PHE A 17 -26.15 -43.06 38.79
C PHE A 17 -26.39 -42.09 39.97
N GLY A 18 -27.51 -41.37 40.10
CA GLY A 18 -28.81 -41.46 39.42
C GLY A 18 -29.73 -40.27 39.75
N ALA A 19 -30.96 -40.34 39.25
CA ALA A 19 -31.95 -39.27 39.14
C ALA A 19 -32.70 -38.89 40.44
N ALA A 20 -33.34 -37.72 40.38
CA ALA A 20 -34.61 -37.31 41.00
C ALA A 20 -34.58 -36.23 42.11
N SER A 21 -35.36 -35.18 41.84
CA SER A 21 -36.23 -34.46 42.78
C SER A 21 -35.59 -33.53 43.81
N ARG A 22 -35.80 -32.21 43.66
CA ARG A 22 -36.71 -31.44 44.53
C ARG A 22 -36.71 -29.95 44.19
N GLN A 23 -37.91 -29.38 44.30
CA GLN A 23 -38.29 -28.00 44.05
C GLN A 23 -37.70 -27.02 45.09
N SER A 24 -37.54 -25.77 44.64
CA SER A 24 -37.74 -24.53 45.40
C SER A 24 -36.88 -24.25 46.64
N PHE A 25 -35.83 -23.45 46.46
CA PHE A 25 -35.33 -22.51 47.48
C PHE A 25 -34.86 -21.24 46.74
N LEU A 26 -35.74 -20.23 46.67
CA LEU A 26 -35.62 -18.98 47.43
C LEU A 26 -34.37 -18.14 47.11
N LEU A 27 -34.61 -17.11 46.29
CA LEU A 27 -34.32 -15.69 46.53
C LEU A 27 -32.99 -15.29 47.21
N LEU A 28 -32.40 -14.25 46.61
CA LEU A 28 -31.37 -13.34 47.13
C LEU A 28 -29.90 -13.75 46.93
N TYR A 29 -29.33 -13.35 45.79
CA TYR A 29 -28.01 -12.75 45.87
C TYR A 29 -27.90 -11.48 45.01
N LYS A 30 -27.50 -10.43 45.72
CA LYS A 30 -27.45 -9.02 45.35
C LYS A 30 -26.47 -8.76 44.20
N ARG A 31 -26.95 -8.01 43.20
CA ARG A 31 -26.34 -6.78 42.66
C ARG A 31 -24.79 -6.76 42.64
N THR A 32 -24.19 -7.30 41.58
CA THR A 32 -22.77 -7.04 41.27
C THR A 32 -22.66 -5.81 40.37
N ARG A 33 -21.93 -4.82 40.88
CA ARG A 33 -21.58 -3.56 40.22
C ARG A 33 -20.88 -3.82 38.88
N THR A 34 -21.40 -3.21 37.82
CA THR A 34 -20.70 -2.97 36.56
C THR A 34 -19.58 -1.95 36.79
N THR A 35 -18.37 -2.43 37.07
CA THR A 35 -17.14 -1.64 36.91
C THR A 35 -16.79 -1.60 35.43
N MET A 36 -17.14 -0.47 34.80
CA MET A 36 -16.78 -0.12 33.43
C MET A 36 -15.26 0.06 33.34
N LYS A 37 -14.54 -1.03 33.04
CA LYS A 37 -13.13 -0.99 32.69
C LYS A 37 -13.00 -0.24 31.37
N HIS A 38 -12.42 0.96 31.41
CA HIS A 38 -12.01 1.70 30.23
C HIS A 38 -10.97 0.85 29.49
N VAL A 39 -11.40 0.17 28.43
CA VAL A 39 -10.50 -0.51 27.48
C VAL A 39 -9.93 0.58 26.60
N LEU A 40 -8.75 1.07 26.96
CA LEU A 40 -7.94 1.98 26.15
C LEU A 40 -7.46 1.20 24.92
N PHE A 41 -8.14 1.34 23.78
CA PHE A 41 -7.66 0.85 22.50
C PHE A 41 -6.48 1.73 22.07
N ILE A 42 -5.25 1.30 22.40
CA ILE A 42 -4.03 1.88 21.86
C ILE A 42 -3.94 1.40 20.40
N SER A 43 -4.39 2.25 19.47
CA SER A 43 -4.24 2.03 18.03
C SER A 43 -2.78 2.30 17.66
N THR A 44 -1.95 1.25 17.66
CA THR A 44 -0.60 1.30 17.12
C THR A 44 -0.68 1.33 15.59
N THR A 45 -0.49 2.50 15.00
CA THR A 45 -0.32 2.64 13.55
C THR A 45 0.98 1.93 13.14
N LEU A 46 0.87 0.78 12.46
CA LEU A 46 2.01 0.17 11.80
C LEU A 46 2.40 1.05 10.62
N THR A 47 3.52 1.76 10.74
CA THR A 47 4.20 2.36 9.59
C THR A 47 4.89 1.24 8.83
N THR A 48 4.34 0.88 7.67
CA THR A 48 5.02 0.03 6.69
C THR A 48 6.22 0.81 6.15
N VAL A 49 7.42 0.24 6.31
CA VAL A 49 8.64 0.79 5.70
C VAL A 49 8.82 0.06 4.38
N SER A 50 8.48 0.73 3.28
CA SER A 50 8.76 0.22 1.94
C SER A 50 10.27 0.22 1.70
N LEU A 51 10.79 -0.90 1.18
CA LEU A 51 12.19 -1.03 0.80
C LEU A 51 12.46 -0.11 -0.40
N VAL A 52 13.23 0.96 -0.17
CA VAL A 52 13.71 1.85 -1.24
C VAL A 52 14.97 1.22 -1.85
N SER A 53 14.89 0.80 -3.11
CA SER A 53 16.08 0.46 -3.89
C SER A 53 16.79 1.75 -4.32
N ALA A 54 18.07 1.86 -3.97
CA ALA A 54 18.90 2.97 -4.44
C ALA A 54 19.01 2.92 -5.97
N GLN A 55 18.51 3.96 -6.62
CA GLN A 55 18.46 4.01 -8.08
C GLN A 55 19.82 4.45 -8.64
N THR A 56 20.41 3.62 -9.49
CA THR A 56 21.70 3.89 -10.12
C THR A 56 21.50 4.71 -11.40
N PRO A 57 22.08 5.93 -11.51
CA PRO A 57 22.02 6.67 -12.75
C PRO A 57 22.75 5.95 -13.89
N ASN A 58 22.27 6.10 -15.12
CA ASN A 58 22.90 5.58 -16.33
C ASN A 58 23.82 6.66 -16.94
N PRO A 59 25.14 6.60 -16.73
CA PRO A 59 26.06 7.65 -17.20
C PRO A 59 26.12 7.77 -18.73
N ALA A 60 25.68 6.77 -19.48
CA ALA A 60 25.62 6.84 -20.95
C ALA A 60 24.44 7.69 -21.46
N CYS A 61 23.47 8.00 -20.60
CA CYS A 61 22.23 8.72 -20.94
C CYS A 61 22.22 10.17 -20.41
N ALA A 62 23.40 10.73 -20.19
CA ALA A 62 23.59 12.12 -19.80
C ALA A 62 24.96 12.63 -20.29
N PRO A 63 25.20 13.95 -20.26
CA PRO A 63 26.51 14.51 -20.52
C PRO A 63 27.60 13.94 -19.60
N ASN A 64 28.82 13.84 -20.12
CA ASN A 64 29.96 13.39 -19.35
C ASN A 64 30.16 14.25 -18.10
N GLY A 65 30.25 13.60 -16.93
CA GLY A 65 30.40 14.26 -15.63
C GLY A 65 29.08 14.51 -14.89
N ALA A 66 27.93 14.13 -15.47
CA ALA A 66 26.66 14.15 -14.76
C ALA A 66 26.72 13.27 -13.49
N HIS A 67 26.37 13.84 -12.34
CA HIS A 67 26.27 13.14 -11.07
C HIS A 67 25.22 13.80 -10.18
N ILE A 68 24.63 13.01 -9.27
CA ILE A 68 23.73 13.55 -8.24
C ILE A 68 24.58 14.41 -7.30
N GLN A 69 24.23 15.70 -7.19
CA GLN A 69 24.95 16.67 -6.37
C GLN A 69 24.36 16.77 -4.97
N THR A 70 23.03 16.81 -4.86
CA THR A 70 22.31 16.87 -3.57
C THR A 70 21.04 16.05 -3.59
N GLY A 71 20.63 15.57 -2.42
CA GLY A 71 19.43 14.76 -2.26
C GLY A 71 19.65 13.30 -2.68
N SER A 72 18.55 12.56 -2.79
CA SER A 72 18.52 11.19 -3.29
C SER A 72 17.35 11.01 -4.23
N VAL A 73 17.50 10.11 -5.20
CA VAL A 73 16.41 9.71 -6.09
C VAL A 73 15.56 8.71 -5.32
N THR A 74 14.55 9.20 -4.61
CA THR A 74 13.66 8.39 -3.78
C THR A 74 12.22 8.78 -4.04
N CYS A 75 11.35 7.78 -4.18
CA CYS A 75 9.91 7.97 -4.20
C CYS A 75 9.27 7.10 -3.12
N HIS A 76 8.13 7.56 -2.61
CA HIS A 76 7.40 6.95 -1.52
C HIS A 76 5.95 6.75 -1.93
N CYS A 77 5.40 5.60 -1.55
CA CYS A 77 3.97 5.32 -1.62
C CYS A 77 3.37 5.70 -0.27
N ASN A 78 2.41 6.62 -0.27
CA ASN A 78 1.83 7.16 0.95
C ASN A 78 0.58 6.38 1.36
N ALA A 79 0.18 6.51 2.63
CA ALA A 79 -1.01 5.83 3.16
C ALA A 79 -2.33 6.24 2.46
N ASP A 80 -2.37 7.43 1.87
CA ASP A 80 -3.48 7.92 1.04
C ASP A 80 -3.42 7.46 -0.42
N GLN A 81 -2.53 6.50 -0.74
CA GLN A 81 -2.23 6.00 -2.09
C GLN A 81 -1.68 7.07 -3.05
N SER A 82 -1.21 8.22 -2.55
CA SER A 82 -0.41 9.13 -3.36
C SER A 82 1.02 8.62 -3.51
N VAL A 83 1.67 8.95 -4.63
CA VAL A 83 3.11 8.73 -4.80
C VAL A 83 3.81 10.08 -4.72
N THR A 84 4.89 10.16 -3.95
CA THR A 84 5.71 11.37 -3.80
C THR A 84 7.19 11.07 -4.03
N CYS A 85 7.84 11.82 -4.92
CA CYS A 85 9.27 11.73 -5.18
C CYS A 85 9.99 12.95 -4.61
N ASP A 86 11.12 12.71 -3.93
CA ASP A 86 11.90 13.75 -3.26
C ASP A 86 12.64 14.64 -4.28
N ALA A 87 12.84 15.91 -3.91
CA ALA A 87 13.62 16.84 -4.72
C ALA A 87 15.12 16.50 -4.66
N PHE A 88 15.81 16.63 -5.78
CA PHE A 88 17.26 16.41 -5.85
C PHE A 88 17.91 17.31 -6.92
N SER A 89 19.23 17.31 -6.98
CA SER A 89 19.95 18.04 -8.03
C SER A 89 21.00 17.18 -8.73
N ILE A 90 21.20 17.44 -10.02
CA ILE A 90 22.22 16.80 -10.85
C ILE A 90 23.15 17.90 -11.35
N CYS A 91 24.45 17.79 -11.13
CA CYS A 91 25.45 18.71 -11.68
C CYS A 91 26.35 18.00 -12.68
N GLY A 92 27.10 18.77 -13.47
CA GLY A 92 27.96 18.25 -14.53
C GLY A 92 27.22 18.00 -15.85
N VAL A 93 26.01 18.54 -16.00
CA VAL A 93 25.20 18.39 -17.22
C VAL A 93 25.45 19.49 -18.27
N GLY A 94 26.34 20.45 -17.96
CA GLY A 94 26.61 21.58 -18.84
C GLY A 94 25.35 22.42 -19.11
N ASN A 95 25.02 22.63 -20.39
CA ASN A 95 23.81 23.36 -20.81
C ASN A 95 22.64 22.42 -21.17
N THR A 96 22.73 21.14 -20.79
CA THR A 96 21.76 20.12 -21.20
C THR A 96 20.55 20.10 -20.28
N ASN A 97 19.42 20.56 -20.79
CA ASN A 97 18.13 20.48 -20.11
C ASN A 97 17.68 19.03 -19.91
N ALA A 98 16.64 18.81 -19.10
CA ALA A 98 16.06 17.48 -18.94
C ALA A 98 14.54 17.55 -18.82
N ASN A 99 13.90 16.43 -19.08
CA ASN A 99 12.49 16.21 -18.81
C ASN A 99 12.35 15.19 -17.70
N VAL A 100 11.39 15.43 -16.81
CA VAL A 100 11.01 14.48 -15.75
C VAL A 100 9.53 14.14 -15.90
N ASP A 101 9.24 12.85 -15.80
CA ASP A 101 7.90 12.30 -15.77
C ASP A 101 7.74 11.33 -14.58
N LEU A 102 6.64 11.53 -13.85
CA LEU A 102 6.12 10.59 -12.87
C LEU A 102 4.74 10.13 -13.33
N VAL A 103 4.60 8.83 -13.52
CA VAL A 103 3.36 8.19 -13.96
C VAL A 103 2.98 7.14 -12.93
N SER A 104 1.79 7.28 -12.34
CA SER A 104 1.23 6.33 -11.40
C SER A 104 -0.01 5.69 -12.01
N THR A 105 -0.11 4.36 -11.92
CA THR A 105 -1.22 3.59 -12.46
C THR A 105 -1.89 2.83 -11.33
N TYR A 106 -3.21 3.01 -11.25
CA TYR A 106 -4.03 2.51 -10.17
C TYR A 106 -5.03 1.48 -10.69
N THR A 107 -5.21 0.40 -9.94
CA THR A 107 -6.30 -0.54 -10.15
C THR A 107 -6.98 -0.82 -8.82
N ALA A 108 -8.29 -1.04 -8.84
CA ALA A 108 -9.04 -1.41 -7.65
C ALA A 108 -10.09 -2.48 -7.94
N THR A 109 -10.52 -3.18 -6.89
CA THR A 109 -11.62 -4.16 -6.98
C THR A 109 -12.93 -3.48 -6.61
N VAL A 110 -13.88 -3.55 -7.53
CA VAL A 110 -15.24 -3.05 -7.36
C VAL A 110 -16.18 -4.22 -7.18
N GLN A 111 -16.99 -4.19 -6.14
CA GLN A 111 -18.06 -5.12 -5.91
C GLN A 111 -19.30 -4.70 -6.71
N CYS A 112 -19.84 -5.62 -7.49
CA CYS A 112 -21.14 -5.49 -8.14
C CYS A 112 -22.16 -6.30 -7.32
N ARG A 113 -23.23 -5.67 -6.84
CA ARG A 113 -24.33 -6.33 -6.12
C ARG A 113 -25.66 -6.18 -6.85
N ASN A 114 -26.36 -7.27 -7.10
CA ASN A 114 -27.70 -7.21 -7.70
C ASN A 114 -28.82 -7.13 -6.65
N HIS A 115 -30.05 -6.87 -7.10
CA HIS A 115 -31.24 -6.83 -6.23
C HIS A 115 -31.54 -8.16 -5.52
N GLY A 116 -31.11 -9.29 -6.08
CA GLY A 116 -31.24 -10.61 -5.47
C GLY A 116 -30.18 -10.90 -4.40
N GLY A 117 -29.29 -9.95 -4.11
CA GLY A 117 -28.23 -10.09 -3.11
C GLY A 117 -27.00 -10.86 -3.59
N GLN A 118 -26.93 -11.23 -4.87
CA GLN A 118 -25.73 -11.83 -5.44
C GLN A 118 -24.63 -10.78 -5.57
N ILE A 119 -23.39 -11.20 -5.32
CA ILE A 119 -22.20 -10.38 -5.32
C ILE A 119 -21.20 -10.94 -6.32
N VAL A 120 -20.60 -10.06 -7.12
CA VAL A 120 -19.48 -10.38 -8.00
C VAL A 120 -18.44 -9.28 -7.87
N ASP A 121 -17.21 -9.66 -7.61
CA ASP A 121 -16.09 -8.72 -7.59
C ASP A 121 -15.50 -8.59 -8.99
N VAL A 122 -15.29 -7.36 -9.44
CA VAL A 122 -14.70 -7.03 -10.75
C VAL A 122 -13.51 -6.11 -10.56
N LYS A 123 -12.42 -6.36 -11.27
CA LYS A 123 -11.29 -5.43 -11.31
C LYS A 123 -11.67 -4.25 -12.21
N SER A 124 -11.49 -3.04 -11.72
CA SER A 124 -11.61 -1.83 -12.55
C SER A 124 -10.51 -1.83 -13.62
N GLN A 125 -10.81 -1.18 -14.75
CA GLN A 125 -9.75 -0.88 -15.72
C GLN A 125 -8.68 0.04 -15.08
N PRO A 126 -7.40 -0.09 -15.46
CA PRO A 126 -6.34 0.76 -14.93
C PRO A 126 -6.63 2.24 -15.18
N ILE A 127 -6.37 3.06 -14.17
CA ILE A 127 -6.45 4.52 -14.25
C ILE A 127 -5.04 5.07 -14.07
N THR A 128 -4.57 5.84 -15.05
CA THR A 128 -3.24 6.47 -14.99
C THR A 128 -3.35 7.93 -14.58
N LYS A 129 -2.47 8.35 -13.67
CA LYS A 129 -2.23 9.74 -13.29
C LYS A 129 -0.80 10.08 -13.68
N THR A 130 -0.65 11.17 -14.42
CA THR A 130 0.65 11.64 -14.90
C THR A 130 0.85 13.04 -14.40
N VAL A 131 2.00 13.29 -13.75
CA VAL A 131 2.43 14.65 -13.45
C VAL A 131 2.83 15.32 -14.77
N PRO A 132 2.46 16.59 -15.01
CA PRO A 132 2.92 17.30 -16.21
C PRO A 132 4.44 17.20 -16.34
N VAL A 133 4.91 16.93 -17.56
CA VAL A 133 6.35 16.82 -17.81
C VAL A 133 7.03 18.13 -17.44
N HIS A 134 7.94 18.07 -16.47
CA HIS A 134 8.73 19.21 -16.07
C HIS A 134 9.92 19.38 -17.02
N ASN A 135 9.88 20.46 -17.81
CA ASN A 135 11.00 20.86 -18.67
C ASN A 135 12.03 21.60 -17.81
N LEU A 136 12.96 20.85 -17.23
CA LEU A 136 13.99 21.36 -16.33
C LEU A 136 15.07 22.08 -17.13
N ARG A 137 15.33 23.33 -16.75
CA ARG A 137 16.37 24.15 -17.35
C ARG A 137 17.63 24.10 -16.53
N THR A 138 18.76 23.93 -17.21
CA THR A 138 20.07 24.03 -16.57
C THR A 138 20.35 25.44 -16.09
N LYS A 139 21.02 25.54 -14.94
CA LYS A 139 21.61 26.77 -14.43
C LYS A 139 23.00 26.45 -13.88
N ASN A 140 24.02 27.08 -14.45
CA ASN A 140 25.42 26.92 -14.04
C ASN A 140 25.90 25.45 -14.06
N GLY A 141 25.52 24.66 -15.06
CA GLY A 141 25.94 23.26 -15.15
C GLY A 141 25.14 22.28 -14.29
N CYS A 142 24.06 22.75 -13.63
CA CYS A 142 23.24 21.95 -12.73
C CYS A 142 21.74 22.02 -13.10
N LEU A 143 21.05 20.91 -12.86
CA LEU A 143 19.60 20.76 -12.90
C LEU A 143 19.07 20.58 -11.49
N THR A 144 18.01 21.31 -11.17
CA THR A 144 17.21 21.07 -9.95
C THR A 144 15.95 20.34 -10.36
N VAL A 145 15.78 19.12 -9.83
CA VAL A 145 14.57 18.33 -9.99
C VAL A 145 13.68 18.64 -8.78
N PRO A 146 12.49 19.23 -8.97
CA PRO A 146 11.58 19.50 -7.86
C PRO A 146 11.00 18.18 -7.31
N SER A 147 10.34 18.27 -6.16
CA SER A 147 9.54 17.15 -5.66
C SER A 147 8.34 16.93 -6.57
N GLU A 148 8.06 15.68 -6.93
CA GLU A 148 6.94 15.31 -7.78
C GLU A 148 5.89 14.54 -6.98
N SER A 149 4.61 14.69 -7.33
CA SER A 149 3.56 13.90 -6.67
C SER A 149 2.36 13.63 -7.56
N THR A 150 1.79 12.44 -7.40
CA THR A 150 0.50 12.04 -7.98
C THR A 150 -0.49 11.75 -6.86
N THR A 151 -1.76 12.07 -7.09
CA THR A 151 -2.84 11.75 -6.15
C THR A 151 -3.65 10.57 -6.67
N ALA A 152 -4.08 9.69 -5.77
CA ALA A 152 -4.95 8.58 -6.10
C ALA A 152 -6.27 9.03 -6.78
N PRO A 153 -6.82 8.24 -7.72
CA PRO A 153 -8.16 8.46 -8.25
C PRO A 153 -9.23 8.39 -7.16
N SER A 154 -10.36 9.04 -7.40
CA SER A 154 -11.52 8.97 -6.52
C SER A 154 -12.22 7.61 -6.62
N SER A 155 -13.00 7.23 -5.60
CA SER A 155 -13.80 6.00 -5.66
C SER A 155 -14.75 5.96 -6.84
N SER A 156 -15.30 7.12 -7.25
CA SER A 156 -16.14 7.24 -8.45
C SER A 156 -15.38 6.95 -9.73
N ASP A 157 -14.09 7.26 -9.81
CA ASP A 157 -13.30 6.95 -11.00
C ASP A 157 -13.22 5.42 -11.20
N PHE A 158 -12.98 4.67 -10.13
CA PHE A 158 -12.92 3.21 -10.19
C PHE A 158 -14.28 2.57 -10.50
N THR A 159 -15.37 3.05 -9.90
CA THR A 159 -16.71 2.51 -10.20
C THR A 159 -17.13 2.85 -11.63
N ASN A 160 -16.75 4.01 -12.17
CA ASN A 160 -16.99 4.33 -13.58
C ASN A 160 -16.20 3.42 -14.53
N GLN A 161 -14.98 3.01 -14.15
CA GLN A 161 -14.12 2.10 -14.93
C GLN A 161 -14.42 0.60 -14.72
N ALA A 162 -15.34 0.25 -13.82
CA ALA A 162 -15.74 -1.13 -13.58
C ALA A 162 -16.91 -1.55 -14.50
N THR A 163 -16.87 -2.78 -14.99
CA THR A 163 -17.95 -3.35 -15.83
C THR A 163 -18.70 -4.43 -15.04
N CYS A 164 -19.91 -4.13 -14.60
CA CYS A 164 -20.81 -5.13 -14.01
C CYS A 164 -21.55 -5.93 -15.11
N PRO A 165 -22.10 -7.11 -14.79
CA PRO A 165 -22.76 -7.96 -15.79
C PRO A 165 -23.91 -7.30 -16.57
N ASN A 166 -24.65 -6.38 -15.94
CA ASN A 166 -25.65 -5.53 -16.58
C ASN A 166 -26.01 -4.32 -15.68
N ASN A 167 -26.93 -3.47 -16.13
CA ASN A 167 -27.33 -2.24 -15.43
C ASN A 167 -28.16 -2.45 -14.16
N ASN A 168 -28.59 -3.68 -13.83
CA ASN A 168 -29.31 -4.00 -12.58
C ASN A 168 -28.36 -4.31 -11.40
N TRP A 169 -27.07 -3.99 -11.54
CA TRP A 169 -26.05 -4.20 -10.53
C TRP A 169 -25.58 -2.85 -9.98
N THR A 170 -25.57 -2.72 -8.66
CA THR A 170 -24.99 -1.59 -7.95
C THR A 170 -23.48 -1.79 -7.78
N LYS A 171 -22.69 -0.76 -8.03
CA LYS A 171 -21.24 -0.76 -7.89
C LYS A 171 -20.82 -0.17 -6.55
N GLU A 172 -19.89 -0.83 -5.88
CA GLU A 172 -19.29 -0.38 -4.62
C GLU A 172 -17.79 -0.66 -4.64
N LEU A 173 -16.95 0.33 -4.30
CA LEU A 173 -15.51 0.11 -4.22
C LEU A 173 -15.18 -0.63 -2.93
N LEU A 174 -14.43 -1.73 -3.02
CA LEU A 174 -13.92 -2.40 -1.83
C LEU A 174 -12.75 -1.60 -1.23
N GLY A 175 -12.86 -1.25 0.05
CA GLY A 175 -11.81 -0.53 0.77
C GLY A 175 -10.47 -1.29 0.75
N GLY A 176 -9.36 -0.57 0.61
CA GLY A 176 -8.01 -1.15 0.66
C GLY A 176 -7.57 -1.93 -0.57
N THR A 177 -8.30 -1.86 -1.70
CA THR A 177 -7.98 -2.63 -2.91
C THR A 177 -7.25 -1.84 -3.99
N VAL A 178 -6.85 -0.60 -3.71
CA VAL A 178 -6.09 0.22 -4.66
C VAL A 178 -4.67 -0.33 -4.71
N ALA A 179 -4.37 -1.08 -5.76
CA ALA A 179 -3.02 -1.45 -6.12
C ALA A 179 -2.48 -0.41 -7.09
N ASP A 180 -1.41 0.24 -6.68
CA ASP A 180 -0.68 1.23 -7.45
C ASP A 180 0.71 0.74 -7.80
N HIS A 181 1.13 1.07 -9.02
CA HIS A 181 2.51 1.03 -9.44
C HIS A 181 2.84 2.35 -10.08
N PHE A 182 4.09 2.77 -10.00
CA PHE A 182 4.54 3.99 -10.67
C PHE A 182 5.83 3.78 -11.42
N THR A 183 6.06 4.67 -12.38
CA THR A 183 7.32 4.81 -13.11
C THR A 183 7.80 6.24 -12.99
N PHE A 184 9.08 6.41 -12.69
CA PHE A 184 9.76 7.70 -12.71
C PHE A 184 10.84 7.67 -13.80
N ASN A 185 10.84 8.64 -14.70
CA ASN A 185 11.93 8.81 -15.66
C ASN A 185 12.46 10.24 -15.66
N LEU A 186 13.77 10.35 -15.87
CA LEU A 186 14.46 11.60 -16.17
C LEU A 186 15.29 11.41 -17.45
N VAL A 187 14.95 12.17 -18.49
CA VAL A 187 15.62 12.10 -19.80
C VAL A 187 16.32 13.42 -20.08
N SER A 188 17.62 13.36 -20.34
CA SER A 188 18.41 14.52 -20.75
C SER A 188 18.11 14.89 -22.20
N ALA A 189 18.04 16.19 -22.51
CA ALA A 189 17.80 16.66 -23.87
C ALA A 189 18.91 16.18 -24.82
N GLY A 190 18.51 15.62 -25.96
CA GLY A 190 19.44 15.05 -26.94
C GLY A 190 19.91 13.62 -26.65
N PHE A 191 19.33 12.95 -25.64
CA PHE A 191 19.55 11.54 -25.35
C PHE A 191 18.27 10.74 -25.58
N ASP A 192 18.38 9.55 -26.19
CA ASP A 192 17.25 8.66 -26.47
C ASP A 192 16.97 7.64 -25.35
N CYS A 193 17.66 7.80 -24.21
CA CYS A 193 17.54 6.92 -23.05
C CYS A 193 17.48 7.72 -21.75
N PRO A 194 16.85 7.20 -20.69
CA PRO A 194 16.74 7.88 -19.42
C PRO A 194 18.05 7.83 -18.63
N TYR A 195 18.44 8.96 -18.05
CA TYR A 195 19.53 9.03 -17.07
C TYR A 195 19.13 8.34 -15.76
N ILE A 196 17.88 8.49 -15.34
CA ILE A 196 17.30 7.80 -14.20
C ILE A 196 15.98 7.22 -14.67
N SER A 197 15.76 5.92 -14.44
CA SER A 197 14.49 5.25 -14.72
C SER A 197 14.28 4.11 -13.76
N PHE A 198 13.10 4.06 -13.14
CA PHE A 198 12.70 2.94 -12.30
C PHE A 198 11.19 2.83 -12.18
N SER A 199 10.75 1.65 -11.78
CA SER A 199 9.35 1.32 -11.50
C SER A 199 9.24 0.66 -10.13
N GLN A 200 8.18 0.97 -9.41
CA GLN A 200 7.91 0.35 -8.11
C GLN A 200 6.41 0.11 -7.94
N ASP A 201 6.11 -1.05 -7.35
CA ASP A 201 4.77 -1.38 -6.85
C ASP A 201 4.62 -0.87 -5.41
N CYS A 202 3.47 -0.29 -5.13
CA CYS A 202 3.12 0.29 -3.84
C CYS A 202 2.21 -0.62 -3.00
N SER A 203 1.78 -1.76 -3.56
CA SER A 203 1.06 -2.81 -2.84
C SER A 203 2.00 -3.52 -1.84
N SER A 204 1.84 -3.22 -0.55
CA SER A 204 2.45 -3.94 0.58
C SER A 204 1.54 -5.03 1.12
#